data_AF-A0A4U0XQJ5-F1
#
_entry.id   AF-A0A4U0XQJ5-F1
#
_cell.length_a   1.000
_cell.length_b   1.000
_cell.length_c   1.000
_cell.angle_alpha   90.00
_cell.angle_beta   90.00
_cell.angle_gamma   90.00
#
_symmetry.space_group_name_H-M   'P 1'
#
loop_
_entity.id
_entity.type
_entity.pdbx_description
1 polymer ?
#
loop_
_entity_poly.entity_id
_entity_poly.type
_entity_poly.pdbx_seq_one_letter_code
_entity_poly.pdbx_strand_id
1 'polypeptide(L)'
;MAKDSFSDGDSKKGANLFKTRCAQCHNLKESEGNKIGPNLHGLFGRKTGQVEGFSYTDANKQKGIEWNQDTLFEYLENPKKYIPGTKMAFGGLKKAKDRNDLITYLKEETK
;
A
#
# COMPACT_ATOMS: atom_id res chain seq x y z
N MET A 1 17.74 9.61 -16.66
CA MET A 1 17.65 9.62 -15.17
C MET A 1 17.01 8.29 -14.77
N ALA A 2 17.71 7.45 -14.01
CA ALA A 2 17.10 6.21 -13.50
C ALA A 2 15.98 6.62 -12.53
N LYS A 3 14.74 6.23 -12.81
CA LYS A 3 13.67 6.32 -11.82
C LYS A 3 14.02 5.31 -10.73
N ASP A 4 14.02 5.75 -9.48
CA ASP A 4 14.09 4.82 -8.35
C ASP A 4 12.97 3.79 -8.49
N SER A 5 13.31 2.51 -8.43
CA SER A 5 12.38 1.37 -8.46
C SER A 5 12.48 0.58 -7.15
N PHE A 6 11.59 -0.38 -6.96
CA PHE A 6 11.68 -1.23 -5.78
C PHE A 6 12.99 -2.03 -5.76
N SER A 7 13.52 -2.22 -4.55
CA SER A 7 14.54 -3.22 -4.23
C SER A 7 14.24 -3.82 -2.87
N ASP A 8 14.59 -5.09 -2.62
CA ASP A 8 14.33 -5.71 -1.32
C ASP A 8 14.96 -4.92 -0.16
N GLY A 9 14.14 -4.67 0.86
CA GLY A 9 14.50 -3.92 2.07
C GLY A 9 14.50 -4.79 3.33
N ASP A 10 14.49 -4.12 4.48
CA ASP A 10 14.48 -4.77 5.80
C ASP A 10 13.04 -4.91 6.30
N SER A 11 12.51 -6.14 6.27
CA SER A 11 11.14 -6.46 6.71
C SER A 11 10.88 -6.06 8.18
N LYS A 12 11.87 -6.17 9.07
CA LYS A 12 11.69 -5.79 10.49
C LYS A 12 11.52 -4.27 10.64
N LYS A 13 12.22 -3.48 9.82
CA LYS A 13 12.00 -2.02 9.74
C LYS A 13 10.66 -1.70 9.08
N GLY A 14 10.27 -2.47 8.05
CA GLY A 14 8.97 -2.40 7.42
C GLY A 14 7.81 -2.62 8.40
N ALA A 15 7.92 -3.60 9.29
CA ALA A 15 6.94 -3.87 10.34
C ALA A 15 6.73 -2.66 11.27
N ASN A 16 7.82 -2.00 11.67
CA ASN A 16 7.75 -0.79 12.50
C ASN A 16 7.11 0.39 11.75
N LEU A 17 7.43 0.54 10.46
CA LEU A 17 6.79 1.54 9.61
C LEU A 17 5.29 1.26 9.47
N PHE A 18 4.89 0.01 9.23
CA PHE A 18 3.49 -0.37 9.14
C PHE A 18 2.76 -0.06 10.45
N LYS A 19 3.32 -0.46 11.61
CA LYS A 19 2.73 -0.20 12.93
C LYS A 19 2.46 1.28 13.17
N THR A 20 3.37 2.17 12.75
CA THR A 20 3.30 3.60 13.03
C THR A 20 2.59 4.42 11.95
N ARG A 21 2.50 3.91 10.71
CA ARG A 21 2.00 4.67 9.56
C ARG A 21 0.75 4.08 8.91
N CYS A 22 0.46 2.79 9.12
CA CYS A 22 -0.54 2.06 8.34
C CYS A 22 -1.54 1.28 9.21
N ALA A 23 -1.10 0.70 10.34
CA ALA A 23 -1.89 -0.22 11.16
C ALA A 23 -3.17 0.38 11.79
N GLN A 24 -3.23 1.71 11.92
CA GLN A 24 -4.44 2.41 12.35
C GLN A 24 -5.58 2.24 11.32
N CYS A 25 -5.23 2.19 10.03
CA CYS A 25 -6.22 2.16 8.95
C CYS A 25 -6.33 0.79 8.28
N HIS A 26 -5.35 -0.09 8.43
CA HIS A 26 -5.27 -1.34 7.68
C HIS A 26 -5.02 -2.54 8.58
N ASN A 27 -5.61 -3.66 8.15
CA ASN A 27 -5.31 -5.01 8.62
C ASN A 27 -4.57 -5.77 7.52
N LEU A 28 -3.88 -6.84 7.89
CA LEU A 28 -3.05 -7.62 6.96
C LEU A 28 -3.58 -9.04 6.75
N LYS A 29 -4.29 -9.61 7.73
CA LYS A 29 -4.75 -11.01 7.68
C LYS A 29 -6.17 -11.10 7.15
N GLU A 30 -6.47 -12.18 6.43
CA GLU A 30 -7.75 -12.43 5.75
C GLU A 30 -8.98 -12.22 6.66
N SER A 31 -8.92 -12.74 7.88
CA SER A 31 -10.05 -12.74 8.82
C SER A 31 -10.24 -11.43 9.61
N GLU A 32 -9.34 -10.46 9.46
CA GLU A 32 -9.35 -9.23 10.28
C GLU A 32 -10.29 -8.14 9.73
N GLY A 33 -10.91 -8.35 8.57
CA GLY A 33 -11.87 -7.41 7.97
C GLY A 33 -11.30 -6.02 7.66
N ASN A 34 -12.19 -5.10 7.28
CA ASN A 34 -11.84 -3.73 6.91
C ASN A 34 -11.79 -2.79 8.14
N LYS A 35 -10.98 -1.74 8.06
CA LYS A 35 -10.88 -0.64 9.04
C LYS A 35 -11.30 0.67 8.35
N ILE A 36 -10.67 1.80 8.70
CA ILE A 36 -10.77 3.06 7.95
C ILE A 36 -10.35 2.85 6.48
N GLY A 37 -9.33 2.02 6.26
CA GLY A 37 -8.90 1.52 4.96
C GLY A 37 -9.27 0.05 4.75
N PRO A 38 -9.15 -0.44 3.51
CA PRO A 38 -9.43 -1.84 3.19
C PRO A 38 -8.40 -2.78 3.84
N ASN A 39 -8.81 -4.04 4.03
CA ASN A 39 -7.88 -5.12 4.36
C ASN A 39 -6.84 -5.30 3.24
N LEU A 40 -5.58 -5.51 3.62
CA LEU A 40 -4.48 -5.66 2.68
C LEU A 40 -4.13 -7.12 2.37
N HIS A 41 -4.76 -8.12 2.99
CA HIS A 41 -4.62 -9.53 2.60
C HIS A 41 -4.82 -9.71 1.09
N GLY A 42 -3.95 -10.47 0.42
CA GLY A 42 -3.96 -10.64 -1.03
C GLY A 42 -3.69 -9.35 -1.80
N LEU A 43 -2.88 -8.43 -1.27
CA LEU A 43 -2.60 -7.13 -1.92
C LEU A 43 -1.90 -7.30 -3.27
N PHE A 44 -0.84 -8.11 -3.31
CA PHE A 44 0.00 -8.24 -4.50
C PHE A 44 -0.70 -9.07 -5.58
N GLY A 45 -0.73 -8.57 -6.82
CA GLY A 45 -1.48 -9.13 -7.95
C GLY A 45 -2.95 -8.69 -8.01
N ARG A 46 -3.47 -8.01 -6.98
CA ARG A 46 -4.84 -7.49 -6.97
C ARG A 46 -4.91 -6.12 -7.62
N LYS A 47 -5.97 -5.87 -8.41
CA LYS A 47 -6.25 -4.53 -8.96
C LYS A 47 -6.75 -3.55 -7.89
N THR A 48 -6.59 -2.26 -8.16
CA THR A 48 -7.12 -1.21 -7.29
C THR A 48 -8.62 -1.31 -7.09
N GLY A 49 -9.08 -1.03 -5.87
CA GLY A 49 -10.51 -0.90 -5.58
C GLY A 49 -11.32 -2.21 -5.54
N GLN A 50 -10.69 -3.35 -5.28
CA GLN A 50 -11.31 -4.68 -5.41
C GLN A 50 -11.61 -5.41 -4.08
N VAL A 51 -11.27 -4.85 -2.91
CA VAL A 51 -11.57 -5.53 -1.63
C VAL A 51 -13.08 -5.52 -1.39
N GLU A 52 -13.64 -6.71 -1.22
CA GLU A 52 -15.06 -6.89 -0.95
C GLU A 52 -15.48 -6.20 0.35
N GLY A 53 -16.68 -5.63 0.35
CA GLY A 53 -17.23 -4.91 1.51
C GLY A 53 -16.54 -3.57 1.83
N PHE A 54 -15.52 -3.13 1.09
CA PHE A 54 -14.92 -1.81 1.27
C PHE A 54 -15.43 -0.78 0.26
N SER A 55 -15.82 0.40 0.75
CA SER A 55 -16.30 1.50 -0.09
C SER A 55 -15.14 2.36 -0.61
N TYR A 56 -14.68 2.05 -1.82
CA TYR A 56 -13.66 2.82 -2.51
C TYR A 56 -14.22 4.07 -3.19
N THR A 57 -13.38 5.10 -3.29
CA THR A 57 -13.57 6.24 -4.20
C THR A 57 -13.53 5.77 -5.65
N ASP A 58 -14.29 6.42 -6.54
CA ASP A 58 -14.27 6.13 -7.97
C ASP A 58 -12.86 6.25 -8.56
N ALA A 59 -12.08 7.23 -8.12
CA ALA A 59 -10.69 7.40 -8.51
C ALA A 59 -9.82 6.16 -8.26
N ASN A 60 -10.05 5.47 -7.13
CA ASN A 60 -9.29 4.27 -6.78
C ASN A 60 -9.75 3.08 -7.64
N LYS A 61 -11.06 2.91 -7.84
CA LYS A 61 -11.60 1.87 -8.73
C LYS A 61 -11.12 2.05 -10.17
N GLN A 62 -11.16 3.28 -10.69
CA GLN A 62 -10.83 3.60 -12.08
C GLN A 62 -9.33 3.59 -12.38
N LYS A 63 -8.44 3.76 -11.38
CA LYS A 63 -6.98 3.73 -11.60
C LYS A 63 -6.55 2.45 -12.31
N GLY A 64 -7.21 1.32 -12.02
CA GLY A 64 -7.13 0.08 -12.79
C GLY A 64 -5.77 -0.62 -12.81
N ILE A 65 -4.81 -0.16 -12.00
CA ILE A 65 -3.48 -0.78 -11.93
C ILE A 65 -3.52 -2.04 -11.08
N GLU A 66 -2.57 -2.93 -11.34
CA GLU A 66 -2.26 -4.05 -10.45
C GLU A 66 -1.26 -3.62 -9.37
N TRP A 67 -1.52 -4.01 -8.13
CA TRP A 67 -0.57 -3.81 -7.05
C TRP A 67 0.58 -4.81 -7.15
N ASN A 68 1.77 -4.29 -7.40
CA ASN A 68 3.04 -5.01 -7.31
C ASN A 68 4.05 -4.12 -6.58
N GLN A 69 5.30 -4.57 -6.44
CA GLN A 69 6.29 -3.82 -5.69
C GLN A 69 6.56 -2.43 -6.29
N ASP A 70 6.63 -2.29 -7.61
CA ASP A 70 6.93 -1.01 -8.27
C ASP A 70 5.74 -0.05 -8.22
N THR A 71 4.51 -0.54 -8.45
CA THR A 71 3.32 0.32 -8.36
C THR A 71 3.06 0.78 -6.94
N LEU A 72 3.35 -0.07 -5.93
CA LEU A 72 3.33 0.34 -4.52
C LEU A 72 4.45 1.32 -4.19
N PHE A 73 5.65 1.15 -4.76
CA PHE A 73 6.78 2.05 -4.53
C PHE A 73 6.46 3.47 -5.03
N GLU A 74 5.88 3.60 -6.22
CA GLU A 74 5.43 4.91 -6.72
C GLU A 74 4.24 5.47 -5.91
N TYR A 75 3.25 4.63 -5.60
CA TYR A 75 2.06 5.05 -4.85
C TYR A 75 2.38 5.57 -3.45
N LEU A 76 3.24 4.86 -2.72
CA LEU A 76 3.58 5.18 -1.33
C LEU A 76 4.41 6.45 -1.21
N GLU A 77 5.04 6.95 -2.28
CA GLU A 77 5.72 8.25 -2.25
C GLU A 77 4.74 9.42 -2.07
N ASN A 78 3.60 9.35 -2.75
CA ASN A 78 2.54 10.36 -2.69
C ASN A 78 1.19 9.78 -3.20
N PRO A 79 0.36 9.19 -2.32
CA PRO A 79 -0.90 8.57 -2.72
C PRO A 79 -1.84 9.50 -3.47
N LYS A 80 -1.96 10.76 -3.03
CA LYS A 80 -2.84 11.75 -3.65
C LYS A 80 -2.37 12.17 -5.04
N LYS A 81 -1.06 12.17 -5.29
CA LYS A 81 -0.51 12.43 -6.64
C LYS A 81 -0.69 11.23 -7.55
N TYR A 82 -0.52 10.02 -7.03
CA TYR A 82 -0.61 8.80 -7.81
C TYR A 82 -2.06 8.43 -8.16
N ILE A 83 -3.00 8.61 -7.22
CA ILE A 83 -4.45 8.45 -7.40
C ILE A 83 -5.16 9.74 -6.96
N PRO A 84 -5.26 10.75 -7.85
CA PRO A 84 -6.01 11.97 -7.56
C PRO A 84 -7.47 11.66 -7.21
N GLY A 85 -7.94 12.13 -6.06
CA GLY A 85 -9.28 11.84 -5.55
C GLY A 85 -9.36 10.66 -4.56
N THR A 86 -8.24 10.00 -4.25
CA THR A 86 -8.19 9.01 -3.16
C THR A 86 -8.53 9.63 -1.80
N LYS A 87 -9.29 8.89 -0.98
CA LYS A 87 -9.62 9.26 0.41
C LYS A 87 -8.55 8.85 1.43
N MET A 88 -7.46 8.20 1.00
CA MET A 88 -6.36 7.83 1.91
C MET A 88 -5.66 9.10 2.42
N ALA A 89 -5.85 9.42 3.70
CA ALA A 89 -5.23 10.57 4.37
C ALA A 89 -3.78 10.27 4.78
N PHE A 90 -2.92 10.00 3.80
CA PHE A 90 -1.50 9.70 4.01
C PHE A 90 -0.61 10.59 3.13
N GLY A 91 0.38 11.24 3.74
CA GLY A 91 1.30 12.16 3.05
C GLY A 91 2.36 11.48 2.18
N GLY A 92 2.52 10.16 2.34
CA GLY A 92 3.54 9.36 1.66
C GLY A 92 4.86 9.23 2.42
N LEU A 93 5.70 8.31 1.95
CA LEU A 93 7.05 8.02 2.43
C LEU A 93 8.04 8.54 1.39
N LYS A 94 8.76 9.63 1.70
CA LYS A 94 9.69 10.28 0.75
C LYS A 94 11.00 9.53 0.57
N LYS A 95 11.42 8.78 1.58
CA LYS A 95 12.66 8.01 1.51
C LYS A 95 12.41 6.71 0.77
N ALA A 96 13.14 6.48 -0.32
CA ALA A 96 13.11 5.22 -1.06
C ALA A 96 13.31 4.00 -0.14
N LYS A 97 14.25 4.11 0.81
CA LYS A 97 14.51 3.05 1.79
C LYS A 97 13.27 2.67 2.62
N ASP A 98 12.52 3.66 3.11
CA ASP A 98 11.33 3.38 3.92
C ASP A 98 10.24 2.69 3.09
N ARG A 99 10.13 3.03 1.81
CA ARG A 99 9.21 2.36 0.88
C ARG A 99 9.65 0.92 0.63
N ASN A 100 10.93 0.68 0.35
CA ASN A 100 11.48 -0.66 0.16
C ASN A 100 11.25 -1.54 1.40
N ASP A 101 11.61 -1.06 2.59
CA ASP A 101 11.41 -1.77 3.85
C ASP A 101 9.93 -2.13 4.07
N LEU A 102 9.01 -1.16 3.88
CA LEU A 102 7.58 -1.38 4.04
C LEU A 102 7.00 -2.37 3.01
N ILE A 103 7.40 -2.26 1.74
CA ILE A 103 6.88 -3.12 0.67
C ILE A 103 7.37 -4.56 0.86
N THR A 104 8.63 -4.76 1.28
CA THR A 104 9.14 -6.09 1.63
C THR A 104 8.31 -6.71 2.74
N TYR A 105 8.03 -5.96 3.81
CA TYR A 105 7.17 -6.43 4.90
C TYR A 105 5.74 -6.76 4.44
N LEU A 106 5.11 -5.87 3.66
CA LEU A 106 3.76 -6.10 3.15
C LEU A 106 3.70 -7.37 2.29
N LYS A 107 4.71 -7.61 1.44
CA LYS A 107 4.78 -8.79 0.58
C LYS A 107 4.84 -10.10 1.37
N GLU A 108 5.44 -10.07 2.56
CA GLU A 108 5.50 -11.23 3.45
C GLU A 108 4.18 -11.45 4.20
N GLU A 109 3.55 -10.39 4.69
CA GLU A 109 2.42 -10.47 5.62
C GLU A 109 1.04 -10.40 4.98
N THR A 110 0.93 -10.07 3.70
CA THR A 110 -0.35 -10.02 2.98
C THR A 110 -0.56 -11.19 2.03
N LYS A 111 0.09 -12.32 2.28
CA LYS A 111 -0.09 -13.55 1.50
C LYS A 111 -1.38 -14.24 1.88
#